data_AF-A0A1A8ETU5-F1
#
_entry.id   AF-A0A1A8ETU5-F1
#
_cell.length_a   1.000
_cell.length_b   1.000
_cell.length_c   1.000
_cell.angle_alpha   90.00
_cell.angle_beta   90.00
_cell.angle_gamma   90.00
#
_symmetry.space_group_name_H-M   'P 1'
#
loop_
_entity.id
_entity.type
_entity.pdbx_description
1 polymer ?
#
loop_
_entity_poly.entity_id
_entity_poly.type
_entity_poly.pdbx_seq_one_letter_code
_entity_poly.pdbx_strand_id
1 'polypeptide(L)'
;MKTRFSKSNLHLMKAVNCLQPRTPSLLDPDMLRPLQKLTGSDKLSNDILVAKIMLEKEFKKTDDDHSEEFVDLSTVCTYLHGYKNAFPQLHRMYVTSLVIGISAASCESSFSTLSRVLTPFRRTTLHERKRHLVILAHEKTITTGLDMDRFVRTLAQKSRRLML
;
A
#
# COMPACT_ATOMS: atom_id res chain seq x y z
N MET A 1 -10.44 22.70 -1.44
CA MET A 1 -10.32 21.31 -1.93
C MET A 1 -9.55 21.29 -3.26
N LYS A 2 -8.27 21.67 -3.27
CA LYS A 2 -7.45 21.61 -4.49
C LYS A 2 -6.81 20.21 -4.59
N THR A 3 -7.44 19.40 -5.44
CA THR A 3 -7.01 18.10 -6.01
C THR A 3 -6.38 17.08 -5.06
N ARG A 4 -7.21 16.18 -4.51
CA ARG A 4 -6.82 14.94 -3.81
C ARG A 4 -5.87 14.05 -4.65
N PHE A 5 -5.88 14.20 -5.96
CA PHE A 5 -4.97 13.52 -6.89
C PHE A 5 -3.99 14.50 -7.52
N SER A 6 -2.70 14.31 -7.25
CA SER A 6 -1.61 15.07 -7.88
C SER A 6 -1.22 14.44 -9.23
N LYS A 7 -0.48 15.17 -10.07
CA LYS A 7 0.13 14.61 -11.29
C LYS A 7 0.99 13.37 -10.99
N SER A 8 1.64 13.32 -9.83
CA SER A 8 2.43 12.15 -9.39
C SER A 8 1.56 10.91 -9.17
N ASN A 9 0.34 11.06 -8.65
CA ASN A 9 -0.57 9.93 -8.42
C ASN A 9 -1.01 9.32 -9.75
N LEU A 10 -1.20 10.15 -10.78
CA LEU A 10 -1.52 9.66 -12.12
C LEU A 10 -0.40 8.80 -12.71
N HIS A 11 0.86 9.25 -12.59
CA HIS A 11 2.01 8.46 -13.05
C HIS A 11 2.12 7.13 -12.31
N LEU A 12 1.81 7.10 -11.02
CA LEU A 12 1.81 5.88 -10.23
C LEU A 12 0.70 4.91 -10.65
N MET A 13 -0.52 5.39 -10.89
CA MET A 13 -1.61 4.55 -11.40
C MET A 13 -1.33 3.99 -12.79
N LYS A 14 -0.70 4.78 -13.67
CA LYS A 14 -0.22 4.31 -14.97
C LYS A 14 0.85 3.22 -14.81
N ALA A 15 1.77 3.39 -13.87
CA ALA A 15 2.79 2.38 -13.56
C ALA A 15 2.17 1.07 -13.04
N VAL A 16 1.13 1.15 -12.19
CA VAL A 16 0.38 -0.04 -11.73
C VAL A 16 -0.32 -0.73 -12.90
N ASN A 17 -0.92 0.05 -13.81
CA ASN A 17 -1.55 -0.51 -15.02
C ASN A 17 -0.54 -1.27 -15.91
N CYS A 18 0.72 -0.81 -15.98
CA CYS A 18 1.80 -1.51 -16.69
C CYS A 18 2.18 -2.88 -16.09
N LEU A 19 1.70 -3.25 -14.91
CA LEU A 19 1.92 -4.59 -14.35
C LEU A 19 0.90 -5.61 -14.85
N GLN A 20 -0.15 -5.16 -15.54
CA GLN A 20 -1.24 -6.01 -15.98
C GLN A 20 -0.88 -6.75 -17.28
N PRO A 21 -0.94 -8.10 -17.33
CA PRO A 21 -0.46 -8.90 -18.46
C PRO A 21 -1.12 -8.57 -19.81
N ARG A 22 -2.38 -8.11 -19.78
CA ARG A 22 -3.17 -7.78 -20.97
C ARG A 22 -2.87 -6.39 -21.54
N THR A 23 -2.07 -5.57 -20.86
CA THR A 23 -1.75 -4.23 -21.35
C THR A 23 -0.61 -4.27 -22.36
N PRO A 24 -0.67 -3.49 -23.46
CA PRO A 24 0.42 -3.44 -24.44
C PRO A 24 1.72 -2.89 -23.84
N SER A 25 1.59 -2.08 -22.78
CA SER A 25 2.68 -1.51 -22.00
C SER A 25 3.14 -2.41 -20.84
N LEU A 26 2.93 -3.72 -20.92
CA LEU A 26 3.35 -4.67 -19.88
C LEU A 26 4.85 -4.53 -19.62
N LEU A 27 5.17 -4.30 -18.34
CA LEU A 27 6.50 -4.08 -17.81
C LEU A 27 7.34 -3.06 -18.60
N ASP A 28 6.70 -2.00 -19.12
CA ASP A 28 7.41 -0.90 -19.77
C ASP A 28 8.37 -0.19 -18.79
N PRO A 29 9.70 -0.23 -19.01
CA PRO A 29 10.69 0.34 -18.11
C PRO A 29 10.48 1.84 -17.83
N ASP A 30 10.03 2.61 -18.82
CA ASP A 30 9.87 4.05 -18.69
C ASP A 30 8.66 4.41 -17.83
N MET A 31 7.60 3.63 -17.96
CA MET A 31 6.37 3.80 -17.21
C MET A 31 6.46 3.24 -15.78
N LEU A 32 7.36 2.29 -15.53
CA LEU A 32 7.56 1.68 -14.20
C LEU A 32 8.41 2.52 -13.24
N ARG A 33 9.10 3.57 -13.71
CA ARG A 33 9.97 4.43 -12.89
C ARG A 33 9.32 4.92 -11.58
N PRO A 34 8.04 5.34 -11.54
CA PRO A 34 7.40 5.74 -10.28
C PRO A 34 7.33 4.61 -9.24
N LEU A 35 7.04 3.38 -9.67
CA LEU A 35 7.00 2.21 -8.79
C LEU A 35 8.40 1.73 -8.39
N GLN A 36 9.37 1.81 -9.29
CA GLN A 36 10.78 1.52 -8.98
C GLN A 36 11.29 2.44 -7.87
N LYS A 37 11.01 3.75 -7.99
CA LYS A 37 11.36 4.73 -6.96
C LYS A 37 10.65 4.47 -5.63
N LEU A 38 9.35 4.14 -5.68
CA LEU A 38 8.58 3.85 -4.46
C LEU A 38 9.09 2.61 -3.73
N THR A 39 9.52 1.59 -4.47
CA THR A 39 10.03 0.34 -3.90
C THR A 39 11.51 0.38 -3.56
N GLY A 40 12.27 1.37 -4.04
CA GLY A 40 13.73 1.39 -3.92
C GLY A 40 14.38 0.26 -4.71
N SER A 41 13.92 0.04 -5.94
CA SER A 41 14.43 -0.98 -6.85
C SER A 41 15.21 -0.31 -7.99
N ASP A 42 16.53 -0.54 -8.05
CA ASP A 42 17.41 0.04 -9.07
C ASP A 42 17.86 -1.03 -10.09
N LYS A 43 17.86 -0.66 -11.38
CA LYS A 43 18.38 -1.46 -12.51
C LYS A 43 17.65 -2.80 -12.77
N LEU A 44 16.33 -2.73 -12.93
CA LEU A 44 15.46 -3.88 -13.25
C LEU A 44 15.44 -4.31 -14.73
N SER A 45 16.24 -3.71 -15.62
CA SER A 45 16.05 -3.86 -17.08
C SER A 45 16.10 -5.32 -17.56
N ASN A 46 17.06 -6.11 -17.06
CA ASN A 46 17.20 -7.52 -17.45
C ASN A 46 16.08 -8.37 -16.86
N ASP A 47 15.77 -8.18 -15.58
CA ASP A 47 14.68 -8.86 -14.87
C ASP A 47 13.33 -8.59 -15.55
N ILE A 48 13.09 -7.35 -15.95
CA ILE A 48 11.89 -6.91 -16.67
C ILE A 48 11.76 -7.67 -17.99
N LEU A 49 12.85 -7.80 -18.76
CA LEU A 49 12.82 -8.47 -20.06
C LEU A 49 12.43 -9.95 -19.90
N VAL A 50 13.12 -10.66 -18.99
CA VAL A 50 12.88 -12.09 -18.77
C VAL A 50 11.49 -12.32 -18.18
N ALA A 51 11.11 -11.54 -17.18
CA ALA A 51 9.79 -11.66 -16.55
C ALA A 51 8.67 -11.30 -17.52
N LYS A 52 8.86 -10.32 -18.42
CA LYS A 52 7.87 -9.98 -19.45
C LYS A 52 7.59 -11.17 -20.35
N ILE A 53 8.63 -11.80 -20.90
CA ILE A 53 8.49 -12.98 -21.76
C ILE A 53 7.77 -14.11 -21.02
N MET A 54 8.16 -14.35 -19.77
CA MET A 54 7.56 -15.37 -18.91
C MET A 54 6.08 -15.09 -18.65
N LEU A 55 5.72 -13.87 -18.26
CA LEU A 55 4.33 -13.49 -17.97
C LEU A 55 3.46 -13.47 -19.23
N GLU A 56 4.00 -13.05 -20.37
CA GLU A 56 3.27 -13.10 -21.64
C GLU A 56 2.99 -14.55 -22.04
N LYS A 57 3.96 -15.46 -21.89
CA LYS A 57 3.75 -16.88 -22.20
C LYS A 57 2.64 -17.51 -21.36
N GLU A 58 2.54 -17.13 -20.09
CA GLU A 58 1.62 -17.76 -19.13
C GLU A 58 0.22 -17.14 -19.14
N PHE A 59 0.13 -15.82 -19.30
CA PHE A 59 -1.11 -15.07 -19.13
C PHE A 59 -1.67 -14.45 -20.41
N LYS A 60 -0.89 -14.45 -21.50
CA LYS A 60 -1.34 -14.02 -22.83
C LYS A 60 -1.72 -15.28 -23.61
N LYS A 61 -2.98 -15.72 -23.46
CA LYS A 61 -3.50 -16.83 -24.28
C LYS A 61 -3.50 -16.41 -25.76
N THR A 62 -3.12 -17.34 -26.63
CA THR A 62 -3.31 -17.28 -28.09
C THR A 62 -4.79 -17.08 -28.42
N ASP A 63 -5.08 -16.32 -29.48
CA ASP A 63 -6.40 -15.85 -29.96
C ASP A 63 -7.53 -16.90 -30.13
N ASP A 64 -7.31 -18.16 -29.78
CA ASP A 64 -8.17 -19.31 -30.08
C ASP A 64 -9.19 -19.65 -28.97
N ASP A 65 -9.09 -19.00 -27.80
CA ASP A 65 -9.97 -19.24 -26.65
C ASP A 65 -10.80 -17.98 -26.37
N HIS A 66 -12.05 -17.94 -26.87
CA HIS A 66 -12.99 -16.82 -26.75
C HIS A 66 -13.41 -16.48 -25.29
N SER A 67 -12.78 -17.08 -24.28
CA SER A 67 -12.96 -16.72 -22.88
C SER A 67 -12.07 -15.53 -22.51
N GLU A 68 -12.67 -14.34 -22.48
CA GLU A 68 -12.12 -13.09 -21.92
C GLU A 68 -11.95 -13.17 -20.39
N GLU A 69 -11.17 -14.14 -19.88
CA GLU A 69 -11.02 -14.31 -18.44
C GLU A 69 -10.04 -13.27 -17.86
N PHE A 70 -10.57 -12.27 -17.17
CA PHE A 70 -9.79 -11.21 -16.53
C PHE A 70 -8.75 -11.81 -15.56
N VAL A 71 -7.46 -11.57 -15.84
CA VAL A 71 -6.38 -11.99 -14.95
C VAL A 71 -6.20 -10.94 -13.87
N ASP A 72 -6.46 -11.28 -12.61
CA ASP A 72 -6.25 -10.36 -11.50
C ASP A 72 -4.75 -10.18 -11.17
N LEU A 73 -4.39 -8.99 -10.70
CA LEU A 73 -3.01 -8.67 -10.31
C LEU A 73 -2.54 -9.54 -9.13
N SER A 74 -3.47 -10.00 -8.28
CA SER A 74 -3.18 -10.96 -7.21
C SER A 74 -2.74 -12.33 -7.74
N THR A 75 -3.32 -12.79 -8.84
CA THR A 75 -2.95 -14.04 -9.52
C THR A 75 -1.52 -13.94 -10.05
N VAL A 76 -1.18 -12.84 -10.72
CA VAL A 76 0.18 -12.58 -11.22
C VAL A 76 1.19 -12.49 -10.08
N CYS A 77 0.82 -11.82 -8.99
CA CYS A 77 1.69 -11.72 -7.82
C CYS A 77 1.95 -13.09 -7.18
N THR A 78 0.93 -13.95 -7.10
CA THR A 78 1.04 -15.32 -6.57
C THR A 78 1.92 -16.18 -7.46
N TYR A 79 1.79 -16.04 -8.78
CA TYR A 79 2.66 -16.72 -9.74
C TYR A 79 4.13 -16.28 -9.59
N LEU A 80 4.39 -14.97 -9.54
CA LEU A 80 5.73 -14.43 -9.31
C LEU A 80 6.30 -14.78 -7.93
N HIS A 81 5.46 -15.09 -6.95
CA HIS A 81 5.90 -15.55 -5.64
C HIS A 81 6.70 -16.87 -5.73
N GLY A 82 6.30 -17.79 -6.62
CA GLY A 82 7.04 -19.02 -6.89
C GLY A 82 8.46 -18.78 -7.42
N TYR A 83 8.69 -17.61 -8.02
CA TYR A 83 9.98 -17.19 -8.57
C TYR A 83 10.60 -16.02 -7.80
N LYS A 84 10.21 -15.82 -6.53
CA LYS A 84 10.69 -14.70 -5.70
C LYS A 84 12.22 -14.61 -5.60
N ASN A 85 12.92 -15.75 -5.66
CA ASN A 85 14.39 -15.79 -5.64
C ASN A 85 15.01 -15.29 -6.95
N ALA A 86 14.33 -15.51 -8.09
CA ALA A 86 14.79 -15.05 -9.40
C ALA A 86 14.44 -13.58 -9.63
N PHE A 87 13.26 -13.12 -9.16
CA PHE A 87 12.76 -11.77 -9.39
C PHE A 87 12.35 -11.05 -8.08
N PRO A 88 13.26 -10.88 -7.11
CA PRO A 88 12.91 -10.36 -5.79
C PRO A 88 12.39 -8.92 -5.84
N GLN A 89 13.00 -8.07 -6.66
CA GLN A 89 12.61 -6.67 -6.81
C GLN A 89 11.28 -6.52 -7.55
N LEU A 90 11.07 -7.31 -8.62
CA LEU A 90 9.82 -7.31 -9.37
C LEU A 90 8.65 -7.81 -8.51
N HIS A 91 8.82 -8.93 -7.79
CA HIS A 91 7.82 -9.44 -6.86
C HIS A 91 7.45 -8.37 -5.81
N ARG A 92 8.44 -7.67 -5.23
CA ARG A 92 8.18 -6.56 -4.30
C ARG A 92 7.36 -5.44 -4.93
N MET A 93 7.58 -5.16 -6.22
CA MET A 93 6.82 -4.16 -6.98
C MET A 93 5.35 -4.56 -7.19
N TYR A 94 5.09 -5.83 -7.49
CA TYR A 94 3.72 -6.37 -7.55
C TYR A 94 3.02 -6.29 -6.19
N VAL A 95 3.69 -6.73 -5.11
CA VAL A 95 3.15 -6.64 -3.75
C VAL A 95 2.83 -5.20 -3.37
N THR A 96 3.74 -4.27 -3.65
CA THR A 96 3.54 -2.84 -3.33
C THR A 96 2.35 -2.27 -4.10
N SER A 97 2.16 -2.68 -5.35
CA SER A 97 1.05 -2.24 -6.20
C SER A 97 -0.30 -2.75 -5.68
N LEU A 98 -0.36 -3.95 -5.11
CA LEU A 98 -1.57 -4.47 -4.44
C LEU A 98 -1.86 -3.74 -3.12
N VAL A 99 -0.83 -3.44 -2.34
CA VAL A 99 -1.00 -2.89 -0.99
C VAL A 99 -1.19 -1.37 -0.99
N ILE A 100 -0.82 -0.64 -2.06
CA ILE A 100 -0.86 0.82 -2.07
C ILE A 100 -2.24 1.40 -1.79
N GLY A 101 -3.30 0.82 -2.39
CA GLY A 101 -4.67 1.28 -2.19
C GLY A 101 -5.14 1.04 -0.76
N ILE A 102 -4.85 -0.15 -0.22
CA ILE A 102 -5.20 -0.54 1.15
C ILE A 102 -4.46 0.35 2.15
N SER A 103 -3.17 0.60 1.93
CA SER A 103 -2.35 1.47 2.76
C SER A 103 -2.87 2.91 2.74
N ALA A 104 -3.22 3.46 1.58
CA ALA A 104 -3.81 4.79 1.46
C ALA A 104 -5.14 4.88 2.23
N ALA A 105 -6.02 3.90 2.06
CA ALA A 105 -7.30 3.84 2.76
C ALA A 105 -7.14 3.74 4.29
N SER A 106 -6.17 2.93 4.76
CA SER A 106 -5.84 2.79 6.18
C SER A 106 -5.32 4.11 6.77
N CYS A 107 -4.45 4.81 6.04
CA CYS A 107 -3.96 6.14 6.42
C CYS A 107 -5.12 7.14 6.53
N GLU A 108 -6.00 7.22 5.53
CA GLU A 108 -7.15 8.13 5.54
C GLU A 108 -8.10 7.83 6.72
N SER A 109 -8.38 6.56 6.97
CA SER A 109 -9.20 6.12 8.12
C SER A 109 -8.54 6.44 9.47
N SER A 110 -7.21 6.30 9.56
CA SER A 110 -6.42 6.69 10.74
C SER A 110 -6.46 8.20 10.96
N PHE A 111 -6.33 9.03 9.92
CA PHE A 111 -6.45 10.48 10.01
C PHE A 111 -7.86 10.94 10.38
N SER A 112 -8.89 10.29 9.84
CA SER A 112 -10.28 10.51 10.24
C SER A 112 -10.50 10.21 11.72
N THR A 113 -9.89 9.11 12.20
CA THR A 113 -9.90 8.75 13.62
C THR A 113 -9.16 9.78 14.48
N LEU A 114 -8.00 10.25 14.04
CA LEU A 114 -7.28 11.34 14.70
C LEU A 114 -8.11 12.61 14.81
N SER A 115 -8.82 13.00 13.74
CA SER A 115 -9.72 14.17 13.76
C SER A 115 -10.80 14.06 14.84
N ARG A 116 -11.38 12.86 15.02
CA ARG A 116 -12.37 12.58 16.09
C ARG A 116 -11.75 12.59 17.49
N VAL A 117 -10.51 12.10 17.63
CA VAL A 117 -9.80 12.04 18.91
C VAL A 117 -9.29 13.42 19.36
N LEU A 118 -8.96 14.31 18.41
CA LEU A 118 -8.45 15.66 18.67
C LEU A 118 -9.59 16.65 19.01
N THR A 119 -9.94 16.71 20.29
CA THR A 119 -10.76 17.80 20.84
C THR A 119 -9.90 19.03 21.16
N PRO A 120 -10.49 20.25 21.28
CA PRO A 120 -9.75 21.46 21.66
C PRO A 120 -8.85 21.27 22.89
N PHE A 121 -9.33 20.58 23.92
CA PHE A 121 -8.58 20.26 25.14
C PHE A 121 -7.46 19.22 24.95
N ARG A 122 -7.47 18.45 23.87
CA ARG A 122 -6.46 17.43 23.55
C ARG A 122 -5.43 17.89 22.51
N ARG A 123 -5.60 19.09 21.93
CA ARG A 123 -4.65 19.64 20.94
C ARG A 123 -3.25 19.86 21.52
N THR A 124 -3.13 20.18 22.81
CA THR A 124 -1.87 20.47 23.51
C THR A 124 -1.14 19.24 24.07
N THR A 125 -1.58 18.02 23.70
CA THR A 125 -0.94 16.77 24.12
C THR A 125 0.21 16.35 23.20
N LEU A 126 1.17 15.59 23.74
CA LEU A 126 2.32 15.05 22.99
C LEU A 126 1.89 14.17 21.80
N HIS A 127 2.67 14.20 20.72
CA HIS A 127 2.42 13.40 19.50
C HIS A 127 2.36 11.90 19.79
N GLU A 128 3.28 11.38 20.61
CA GLU A 128 3.29 9.99 21.06
C GLU A 128 1.98 9.60 21.77
N ARG A 129 1.46 10.48 22.63
CA ARG A 129 0.19 10.25 23.34
C ARG A 129 -0.99 10.25 22.38
N LYS A 130 -0.99 11.16 21.39
CA LYS A 130 -2.02 11.20 20.32
C LYS A 130 -2.00 9.92 19.50
N ARG A 131 -0.82 9.43 19.11
CA ARG A 131 -0.67 8.17 18.35
C ARG A 131 -1.31 6.99 19.09
N HIS A 132 -1.01 6.81 20.38
CA HIS A 132 -1.60 5.72 21.17
C HIS A 132 -3.13 5.81 21.24
N LEU A 133 -3.69 7.01 21.40
CA LEU A 133 -5.15 7.21 21.41
C LEU A 133 -5.80 6.91 20.05
N VAL A 134 -5.13 7.26 18.96
CA VAL A 134 -5.60 6.94 17.60
C VAL A 134 -5.60 5.44 17.37
N ILE A 135 -4.52 4.74 17.72
CA ILE A 135 -4.43 3.28 17.60
C ILE A 135 -5.57 2.63 18.40
N LEU A 136 -5.78 3.05 19.64
CA LEU A 136 -6.84 2.51 20.49
C LEU A 136 -8.24 2.69 19.87
N ALA A 137 -8.50 3.88 19.31
CA ALA A 137 -9.78 4.21 18.70
C ALA A 137 -9.98 3.60 17.31
N HIS A 138 -8.90 3.40 16.56
CA HIS A 138 -8.91 2.80 15.23
C HIS A 138 -9.13 1.28 15.32
N GLU A 139 -8.40 0.62 16.22
CA GLU A 139 -8.43 -0.83 16.43
C GLU A 139 -9.49 -1.23 17.46
N LYS A 140 -10.71 -0.71 17.33
CA LYS A 140 -11.78 -0.91 18.32
C LYS A 140 -12.08 -2.39 18.56
N THR A 141 -11.97 -3.23 17.52
CA THR A 141 -12.20 -4.68 17.58
C THR A 141 -11.19 -5.39 18.50
N ILE A 142 -9.94 -4.93 18.53
CA ILE A 142 -8.88 -5.50 19.38
C ILE A 142 -9.01 -4.94 20.81
N THR A 143 -9.48 -3.70 20.95
CA THR A 143 -9.57 -3.01 22.25
C THR A 143 -10.87 -3.26 23.00
N THR A 144 -11.83 -4.00 22.44
CA THR A 144 -13.09 -4.37 23.12
C THR A 144 -12.89 -5.22 24.36
N GLY A 145 -11.84 -6.05 24.41
CA GLY A 145 -11.50 -6.90 25.55
C GLY A 145 -10.59 -6.24 26.60
N LEU A 146 -10.26 -4.95 26.42
CA LEU A 146 -9.32 -4.24 27.28
C LEU A 146 -10.04 -3.68 28.51
N ASP A 147 -9.47 -3.87 29.69
CA ASP A 147 -9.91 -3.19 30.91
C ASP A 147 -9.61 -1.69 30.79
N MET A 148 -10.66 -0.94 30.44
CA MET A 148 -10.58 0.49 30.22
C MET A 148 -10.24 1.27 31.50
N ASP A 149 -10.63 0.76 32.68
CA ASP A 149 -10.34 1.43 33.95
C ASP A 149 -8.87 1.31 34.30
N ARG A 150 -8.30 0.11 34.19
CA ARG A 150 -6.86 -0.10 34.37
C ARG A 150 -6.05 0.67 33.33
N PHE A 151 -6.52 0.71 32.09
CA PHE A 151 -5.87 1.46 31.02
C PHE A 151 -5.86 2.96 31.31
N VAL A 152 -6.99 3.57 31.69
CA VAL A 152 -7.08 5.00 31.99
C VAL A 152 -6.16 5.37 33.16
N ARG A 153 -6.08 4.53 34.20
CA ARG A 153 -5.15 4.73 35.33
C ARG A 153 -3.70 4.74 34.85
N THR A 154 -3.29 3.74 34.06
CA THR A 154 -1.94 3.64 33.50
C THR A 154 -1.62 4.83 32.58
N LEU A 155 -2.59 5.24 31.76
CA LEU A 155 -2.46 6.36 30.85
C LEU A 155 -2.40 7.71 31.59
N ALA A 156 -3.01 7.81 32.78
CA ALA A 156 -2.99 9.02 33.60
C ALA A 156 -1.66 9.24 34.33
N GLN A 157 -0.85 8.19 34.54
CA GLN A 157 0.46 8.29 35.20
C GLN A 157 1.49 9.11 34.39
N LYS A 158 1.35 9.17 33.05
CA LYS A 158 2.24 9.96 32.19
C LYS A 158 1.72 11.39 32.01
N SER A 159 2.63 12.37 32.06
CA SER A 159 2.31 13.78 31.83
C SER A 159 1.56 13.98 30.51
N ARG A 160 0.50 14.79 30.57
CA ARG A 160 -0.39 15.05 29.43
C ARG A 160 0.08 16.23 28.58
N ARG A 161 0.80 17.17 29.18
CA ARG A 161 1.18 18.44 28.57
C ARG A 161 2.54 18.30 27.90
N LEU A 162 2.71 18.99 26.79
CA LEU A 162 4.04 19.39 26.33
C LEU A 162 4.68 20.17 27.48
N MET A 163 5.66 19.57 28.14
CA MET A 163 6.57 20.33 29.01
C MET A 163 7.57 20.97 28.04
N LEU A 164 7.45 22.28 27.87
CA LEU A 164 8.39 23.10 27.11
C LEU A 164 9.68 23.26 27.91
#